data_AF-A0A7V4XV06-F1
#
_entry.id   AF-A0A7V4XV06-F1
#
_cell.length_a   1.000
_cell.length_b   1.000
_cell.length_c   1.000
_cell.angle_alpha   90.00
_cell.angle_beta   90.00
_cell.angle_gamma   90.00
#
_symmetry.space_group_name_H-M   'P 1'
#
loop_
_entity.id
_entity.type
_entity.pdbx_description
1 polymer ?
#
loop_
_entity_poly.entity_id
_entity_poly.type
_entity_poly.pdbx_seq_one_letter_code
_entity_poly.pdbx_strand_id
1 'polypeptide(L)' 'MTYAVKSTHAVPVQAKSLYLVKKDHTLTCVWCGLTLGKYRTAVEREILEACHDCEAKILDLGPVLTVPFN' A
#
# COMPACT_ATOMS: atom_id res chain seq x y z
N MET A 1 27.22 49.20 25.99
CA MET A 1 26.77 49.18 24.58
C MET A 1 26.46 47.75 24.20
N THR A 2 25.18 47.41 24.04
CA THR A 2 24.73 46.06 23.68
C THR A 2 24.37 46.03 22.20
N TYR A 3 25.15 45.33 21.40
CA TYR A 3 24.89 45.17 19.97
C TYR A 3 23.82 44.09 19.78
N ALA A 4 22.62 44.49 19.35
CA ALA A 4 21.57 43.56 18.95
C ALA A 4 21.90 43.02 17.54
N VAL A 5 22.45 41.81 17.46
CA VAL A 5 22.68 41.11 16.20
C VAL A 5 21.33 40.59 15.70
N LYS A 6 20.72 41.29 14.75
CA LYS A 6 19.58 40.77 13.97
C LYS A 6 20.14 39.78 12.95
N SER A 7 20.09 38.49 13.25
CA SER A 7 20.32 37.46 12.23
C SER A 7 19.12 37.43 11.29
N THR A 8 19.27 37.99 10.09
CA THR A 8 18.35 37.77 8.98
C THR A 8 18.50 36.30 8.56
N HIS A 9 17.59 35.44 9.01
CA HIS A 9 17.47 34.11 8.46
C HIS A 9 17.14 34.24 6.97
N ALA A 10 18.09 33.89 6.11
CA ALA A 10 17.88 33.86 4.67
C ALA A 10 16.86 32.75 4.37
N VAL A 11 15.61 33.13 4.17
CA VAL A 11 14.58 32.21 3.68
C VAL A 11 14.89 31.96 2.20
N PRO A 12 15.19 30.71 1.79
CA PRO A 12 15.45 30.43 0.39
C PRO A 12 14.19 30.72 -0.44
N VAL A 13 14.34 31.63 -1.42
CA VAL A 13 13.27 32.10 -2.31
C VAL A 13 12.75 30.98 -3.23
N GLN A 14 13.51 29.91 -3.41
CA GLN A 14 13.15 28.77 -4.25
C GLN A 14 12.97 27.51 -3.40
N ALA A 15 11.71 27.16 -3.13
CA ALA A 15 11.36 25.84 -2.63
C ALA A 15 11.60 24.82 -3.76
N LYS A 16 12.51 23.87 -3.54
CA LYS A 16 12.74 22.75 -4.48
C LYS A 16 11.43 21.95 -4.58
N SER A 17 10.92 21.73 -5.79
CA SER A 17 9.70 20.95 -5.99
C SER A 17 9.89 19.55 -5.42
N LEU A 18 9.17 19.23 -4.34
CA LEU A 18 9.15 17.89 -3.79
C LEU A 18 8.34 17.01 -4.73
N TYR A 19 8.97 15.98 -5.30
CA TYR A 19 8.25 15.00 -6.10
C TYR A 19 7.39 14.15 -5.16
N LEU A 20 6.12 13.97 -5.52
CA LEU A 20 5.25 13.00 -4.87
C LEU A 20 5.88 11.61 -5.02
N VAL A 21 6.47 11.09 -3.94
CA VAL A 21 6.91 9.71 -3.86
C VAL A 21 5.65 8.85 -3.95
N LYS A 22 5.50 8.12 -5.05
CA LYS A 22 4.38 7.18 -5.23
C LYS A 22 4.41 6.18 -4.07
N LYS A 23 3.36 6.14 -3.27
CA LYS A 23 3.21 5.17 -2.18
C LYS A 23 2.73 3.86 -2.77
N ASP A 24 3.54 2.83 -2.65
CA ASP A 24 3.18 1.46 -2.99
C ASP A 24 2.73 0.75 -1.71
N HIS A 25 1.58 0.09 -1.75
CA HIS A 25 1.07 -0.73 -0.65
C HIS A 25 1.45 -2.19 -0.88
N THR A 26 1.89 -2.88 0.16
CA THR A 26 2.16 -4.32 0.08
C THR A 26 0.93 -5.09 0.55
N LEU A 27 0.44 -6.02 -0.27
CA LEU A 27 -0.66 -6.91 0.07
C LEU A 27 -0.13 -8.20 0.67
N THR A 28 -0.69 -8.60 1.81
CA THR A 28 -0.43 -9.87 2.47
C THR A 28 -1.74 -10.63 2.61
N CYS A 29 -1.69 -11.94 2.39
CA CYS A 29 -2.83 -12.82 2.61
C CYS A 29 -3.01 -13.06 4.11
N VAL A 30 -4.22 -12.84 4.62
CA VAL A 30 -4.52 -12.98 6.06
C VAL A 30 -4.50 -14.45 6.50
N TRP A 31 -4.79 -15.38 5.59
CA TRP A 31 -4.88 -16.81 5.91
C TRP A 31 -3.50 -17.50 5.94
N CYS A 32 -2.71 -17.34 4.87
CA CYS A 32 -1.40 -18.01 4.78
C CYS A 32 -0.21 -17.11 5.16
N GLY A 33 -0.44 -15.81 5.40
CA GLY A 33 0.62 -14.85 5.70
C GLY A 33 1.55 -14.53 4.53
N LEU A 34 1.33 -15.10 3.34
CA LEU A 34 2.18 -14.86 2.17
C LEU A 34 1.98 -13.44 1.64
N THR A 35 3.09 -12.84 1.21
CA THR A 35 3.06 -11.55 0.51
C THR A 35 2.65 -11.78 -0.94
N LEU A 36 1.51 -11.20 -1.35
CA LEU A 36 0.94 -11.37 -2.68
C LEU A 36 1.57 -10.42 -3.71
N GLY A 37 2.03 -9.26 -3.25
CA GLY A 37 2.70 -8.28 -4.09
C GLY A 37 2.49 -6.86 -3.62
N LYS A 38 2.79 -5.90 -4.50
CA LYS A 38 2.55 -4.48 -4.28
C LYS A 38 1.42 -3.99 -5.18
N TYR A 39 0.57 -3.13 -4.65
CA TYR A 39 -0.52 -2.50 -5.37
C TYR A 39 -0.59 -1.00 -5.08
N ARG A 40 -1.21 -0.27 -5.99
CA ARG A 40 -1.45 1.18 -5.92
C ARG A 40 -2.92 1.50 -6.03
N THR A 41 -3.68 0.69 -6.77
CA THR A 41 -5.11 0.88 -6.99
C THR A 41 -5.92 -0.25 -6.37
N ALA A 42 -7.21 0.01 -6.11
CA ALA A 42 -8.14 -1.02 -5.64
C ALA A 42 -8.26 -2.18 -6.65
N VAL A 43 -8.23 -1.87 -7.95
CA VAL A 43 -8.29 -2.88 -9.02
C VAL A 43 -7.06 -3.80 -8.99
N GLU A 44 -5.86 -3.25 -8.85
CA GLU A 44 -4.64 -4.06 -8.72
C GLU A 44 -4.70 -4.96 -7.47
N ARG A 45 -5.27 -4.46 -6.38
CA ARG A 45 -5.48 -5.26 -5.17
C ARG A 45 -6.42 -6.43 -5.45
N GLU A 46 -7.57 -6.20 -6.08
CA GLU A 46 -8.54 -7.25 -6.43
C GLU A 46 -7.92 -8.31 -7.34
N ILE A 47 -7.10 -7.90 -8.31
CA ILE A 47 -6.38 -8.83 -9.19
C ILE A 47 -5.40 -9.69 -8.38
N LEU A 48 -4.61 -9.09 -7.49
CA LEU A 48 -3.68 -9.84 -6.64
C LEU A 48 -4.41 -10.82 -5.70
N GLU A 49 -5.58 -10.42 -5.17
CA GLU A 49 -6.42 -11.30 -4.34
C GLU A 49 -7.05 -12.43 -5.16
N ALA A 50 -7.46 -12.18 -6.41
CA ALA A 50 -8.06 -13.17 -7.30
C ALA A 50 -7.03 -14.17 -7.87
N CYS A 51 -5.81 -13.73 -8.14
CA CYS A 51 -4.72 -14.61 -8.59
C CYS A 51 -4.14 -15.47 -7.46
N HIS A 52 -4.41 -15.12 -6.20
CA HIS A 52 -3.90 -15.87 -5.07
C HIS A 52 -4.79 -17.07 -4.75
N ASP A 53 -4.34 -18.25 -5.17
CA ASP A 53 -4.93 -19.51 -4.73
C ASP A 53 -4.42 -19.87 -3.32
N CYS A 54 -5.29 -19.75 -2.32
CA CYS A 54 -4.92 -19.87 -0.91
C CYS A 54 -5.52 -21.15 -0.32
N GLU A 55 -4.72 -22.20 -0.20
CA GLU A 55 -5.13 -23.47 0.40
C GLU A 55 -5.68 -23.29 1.83
N ALA A 56 -5.03 -22.44 2.63
CA ALA A 56 -5.47 -22.13 4.00
C ALA A 56 -6.86 -21.50 4.04
N LYS A 57 -7.18 -20.63 3.07
CA LYS A 57 -8.51 -20.02 2.92
C LYS A 57 -9.56 -21.06 2.52
N ILE A 58 -9.21 -21.98 1.62
CA ILE A 58 -10.11 -23.06 1.17
C ILE A 58 -10.44 -24.01 2.33
N LEU A 59 -9.43 -24.35 3.14
CA LEU A 59 -9.63 -25.22 4.32
C LEU A 59 -10.51 -24.55 5.39
N ASP A 60 -10.34 -23.25 5.60
CA ASP A 60 -11.06 -22.50 6.63
C ASP A 60 -12.51 -22.17 6.22
N LEU A 61 -12.76 -21.88 4.94
CA LEU A 61 -14.11 -21.62 4.41
C LEU A 61 -14.93 -22.90 4.18
N GLY A 62 -14.29 -24.08 4.25
CA GLY A 62 -14.92 -25.35 3.94
C GLY A 62 -15.26 -25.50 2.46
N PRO A 63 -15.80 -26.66 2.04
CA PRO A 63 -16.21 -26.87 0.66
C PRO A 63 -17.30 -25.87 0.28
N VAL A 64 -17.00 -24.99 -0.67
CA VAL A 64 -18.00 -24.15 -1.30
C VAL A 64 -19.00 -25.07 -1.99
N LEU A 65 -20.26 -25.03 -1.56
CA LEU A 65 -21.35 -25.71 -2.24
C LEU A 65 -21.39 -25.21 -3.69
N THR A 66 -20.87 -26.02 -4.61
CA THR A 66 -21.02 -25.79 -6.04
C THR A 66 -22.50 -25.93 -6.34
N VAL A 67 -23.19 -24.81 -6.59
CA VAL A 67 -24.55 -24.85 -7.10
C VAL A 67 -24.47 -25.53 -8.47
N PRO A 68 -25.11 -26.70 -8.68
CA PRO A 68 -25.11 -27.32 -9.99
C PRO A 68 -25.80 -26.37 -10.97
N PHE A 69 -25.13 -26.06 -12.07
CA PHE A 69 -25.74 -25.37 -13.19
C PHE A 69 -26.86 -26.27 -13.74
N ASN A 70 -28.11 -25.82 -13.57
CA ASN A 70 -29.27 -26.32 -14.30
C ASN A 70 -29.45 -25.48 -15.57
#